data_AF-A0A0B6ZD54-F1
#
_entry.id   AF-A0A0B6ZD54-F1
#
_cell.length_a   1.000
_cell.length_b   1.000
_cell.length_c   1.000
_cell.angle_alpha   90.00
_cell.angle_beta   90.00
_cell.angle_gamma   90.00
#
_symmetry.space_group_name_H-M   'P 1'
#
loop_
_entity.id
_entity.type
_entity.pdbx_description
1 polymer ?
#
loop_
_entity_poly.entity_id
_entity_poly.type
_entity_poly.pdbx_seq_one_letter_code
_entity_poly.pdbx_strand_id
1 'polypeptide(L)'
;MSAEGNLHNPALFSGKNPYVWDMSLEYLDLTEKYPCPVSYIRGHVFKICHHALTAYRDVRELVADAKSVQDFREAVEKLKNVCQKDIELYKVEPALFTTKLKIPLPYWLCQPYVRPNPSDNDNAERKELRQHVNQKRAEKMQTVSRGDVGLSNNKLKKRLKNPYKNFNPRQKHRFETCTLCPNPKGLKCEYNLCKGCCRTKTTIDWLSCAGHNFKRKFNVEKETVDISTYATSVEDKKLCVEDANRSRLHSLCDMESLVL
;
A
#
# COMPACT_ATOMS: atom_id res chain seq x y z
N MET A 1 -1.48 10.43 -26.28
CA MET A 1 -1.31 9.78 -24.96
C MET A 1 -2.67 9.36 -24.44
N SER A 2 -2.91 8.07 -24.17
CA SER A 2 -4.13 7.60 -23.51
C SER A 2 -3.80 7.13 -22.09
N ALA A 3 -4.72 7.32 -21.16
CA ALA A 3 -4.54 6.89 -19.76
C ALA A 3 -5.77 6.13 -19.28
N GLU A 4 -6.85 6.84 -18.95
CA GLU A 4 -8.02 6.24 -18.30
C GLU A 4 -8.76 5.23 -19.19
N GLY A 5 -8.90 5.50 -20.49
CA GLY A 5 -9.52 4.57 -21.44
C GLY A 5 -8.79 3.22 -21.50
N ASN A 6 -7.45 3.25 -21.47
CA ASN A 6 -6.62 2.05 -21.54
C ASN A 6 -6.71 1.19 -20.26
N LEU A 7 -6.97 1.80 -19.11
CA LEU A 7 -7.16 1.06 -17.85
C LEU A 7 -8.46 0.26 -17.81
N HIS A 8 -9.47 0.66 -18.57
CA HIS A 8 -10.77 -0.03 -18.62
C HIS A 8 -10.87 -0.96 -19.83
N ASN A 9 -10.24 -0.60 -20.95
CA ASN A 9 -10.08 -1.47 -22.10
C ASN A 9 -8.59 -1.52 -22.49
N PRO A 10 -7.83 -2.54 -22.04
CA PRO A 10 -6.42 -2.66 -22.42
C PRO A 10 -6.22 -3.01 -23.91
N ALA A 11 -7.27 -3.47 -24.60
CA ALA A 11 -7.26 -3.73 -26.04
C ALA A 11 -7.72 -2.52 -26.88
N LEU A 12 -7.77 -1.32 -26.30
CA LEU A 12 -8.25 -0.10 -26.94
C LEU A 12 -7.61 0.17 -28.30
N PHE A 13 -6.29 0.01 -28.41
CA PHE A 13 -5.55 0.26 -29.65
C PHE A 13 -5.63 -0.88 -30.68
N SER A 14 -6.14 -2.04 -30.27
CA SER A 14 -6.44 -3.14 -31.18
C SER A 14 -7.82 -3.01 -31.83
N GLY A 15 -8.61 -1.99 -31.44
CA GLY A 15 -9.99 -1.80 -31.91
C GLY A 15 -10.96 -2.89 -31.46
N LYS A 16 -10.59 -3.68 -30.43
CA LYS A 16 -11.38 -4.81 -29.93
C LYS A 16 -11.97 -4.48 -28.57
N ASN A 17 -13.10 -5.12 -28.27
CA ASN A 17 -13.76 -5.08 -26.96
C ASN A 17 -13.85 -6.52 -26.41
N PRO A 18 -12.73 -7.09 -25.94
CA PRO A 18 -12.72 -8.44 -25.38
C PRO A 18 -13.54 -8.52 -24.09
N TYR A 19 -13.77 -9.73 -23.59
CA TYR A 19 -14.43 -9.88 -22.29
C TYR A 19 -13.54 -9.37 -21.16
N VAL A 20 -14.16 -8.76 -20.16
CA VAL A 20 -13.45 -8.19 -19.01
C VAL A 20 -12.66 -9.24 -18.21
N TRP A 21 -13.14 -10.49 -18.16
CA TRP A 21 -12.42 -11.58 -17.49
C TRP A 21 -11.23 -12.09 -18.30
N ASP A 22 -11.30 -12.12 -19.63
CA ASP A 22 -10.16 -12.58 -20.44
C ASP A 22 -8.97 -11.64 -20.24
N MET A 23 -9.21 -10.33 -20.32
CA MET A 23 -8.18 -9.32 -20.08
C MET A 23 -7.70 -9.30 -18.63
N SER A 24 -8.59 -9.55 -17.66
CA SER A 24 -8.21 -9.58 -16.26
C SER A 24 -7.38 -10.81 -15.91
N LEU A 25 -7.71 -11.98 -16.46
CA LEU A 25 -6.96 -13.22 -16.26
C LEU A 25 -5.57 -13.13 -16.90
N GLU A 26 -5.47 -12.62 -18.14
CA GLU A 26 -4.18 -12.37 -18.78
C GLU A 26 -3.33 -11.37 -17.97
N TYR A 27 -3.95 -10.31 -17.43
CA TYR A 27 -3.26 -9.40 -16.53
C TYR A 27 -2.77 -10.10 -15.26
N LEU A 28 -3.58 -10.98 -14.66
CA LEU A 28 -3.17 -11.73 -13.47
C LEU A 28 -2.00 -12.68 -13.78
N ASP A 29 -1.98 -13.34 -14.94
CA ASP A 29 -0.84 -14.15 -15.40
C ASP A 29 0.45 -13.30 -15.45
N LEU A 30 0.36 -12.06 -15.94
CA LEU A 30 1.49 -11.12 -15.93
C LEU A 30 1.92 -10.75 -14.52
N THR A 31 1.00 -10.61 -13.56
CA THR A 31 1.34 -10.30 -12.16
C THR A 31 1.99 -11.46 -11.42
N GLU A 32 1.72 -12.71 -11.84
CA GLU A 32 2.42 -13.89 -11.33
C GLU A 32 3.85 -13.93 -11.88
N LYS A 33 4.02 -13.65 -13.17
CA LYS A 33 5.33 -13.56 -13.82
C LYS A 33 6.17 -12.39 -13.29
N TYR A 34 5.53 -11.26 -13.01
CA TYR A 34 6.15 -10.03 -12.54
C TYR A 34 5.48 -9.56 -11.24
N PRO A 35 5.92 -10.08 -10.07
CA PRO A 35 5.29 -9.81 -8.79
C PRO A 35 5.20 -8.31 -8.49
N CYS A 36 4.01 -7.87 -8.09
CA CYS A 36 3.75 -6.49 -7.70
C CYS A 36 2.86 -6.41 -6.45
N PRO A 37 2.83 -5.25 -5.76
CA PRO A 37 1.95 -5.07 -4.61
C PRO A 37 0.48 -5.35 -4.95
N VAL A 38 -0.19 -6.12 -4.09
CA VAL A 38 -1.63 -6.46 -4.20
C VAL A 38 -2.53 -5.22 -4.34
N SER A 39 -2.10 -4.06 -3.81
CA SER A 39 -2.80 -2.79 -4.02
C SER A 39 -2.91 -2.37 -5.49
N TYR A 40 -1.88 -2.65 -6.29
CA TYR A 40 -1.86 -2.31 -7.72
C TYR A 40 -2.77 -3.25 -8.50
N ILE A 41 -2.64 -4.56 -8.23
CA ILE A 41 -3.48 -5.61 -8.83
C ILE A 41 -4.96 -5.29 -8.61
N ARG A 42 -5.36 -5.04 -7.35
CA ARG A 42 -6.73 -4.68 -6.99
C ARG A 42 -7.22 -3.45 -7.76
N GLY A 43 -6.37 -2.43 -7.87
CA GLY A 43 -6.69 -1.21 -8.60
C GLY A 43 -6.99 -1.47 -10.08
N HIS A 44 -6.16 -2.29 -10.74
CA HIS A 44 -6.34 -2.62 -12.15
C HIS A 44 -7.55 -3.55 -12.38
N VAL A 45 -7.74 -4.58 -11.56
CA VAL A 45 -8.93 -5.46 -11.66
C VAL A 45 -10.22 -4.65 -11.49
N PHE A 46 -10.27 -3.69 -10.56
CA PHE A 46 -11.43 -2.80 -10.42
C PHE A 46 -11.69 -1.92 -11.64
N LYS A 47 -10.64 -1.56 -12.39
CA LYS A 47 -10.75 -0.73 -13.60
C LYS A 47 -11.18 -1.55 -14.80
N ILE A 48 -10.53 -2.69 -15.05
CA ILE A 48 -10.87 -3.59 -16.17
C ILE A 48 -12.31 -4.10 -16.01
N CYS A 49 -12.69 -4.56 -14.81
CA CYS A 49 -14.02 -5.09 -14.54
C CYS A 49 -15.04 -4.06 -14.04
N HIS A 50 -14.79 -2.75 -14.22
CA HIS A 50 -15.57 -1.68 -13.56
C HIS A 50 -17.10 -1.82 -13.71
N HIS A 51 -17.57 -1.97 -14.95
CA HIS A 51 -19.00 -2.05 -15.26
C HIS A 51 -19.62 -3.34 -14.72
N ALA A 52 -18.95 -4.47 -14.94
CA ALA A 52 -19.41 -5.78 -14.45
C ALA A 52 -19.48 -5.86 -12.91
N LEU A 53 -18.47 -5.32 -12.20
CA LEU A 53 -18.49 -5.26 -10.73
C LEU A 53 -19.52 -4.26 -10.19
N THR A 54 -19.96 -3.30 -11.00
CA THR A 54 -21.07 -2.41 -10.62
C THR A 54 -22.41 -3.15 -10.67
N ALA A 55 -22.58 -4.07 -11.62
CA ALA A 55 -23.73 -4.97 -11.70
C ALA A 55 -23.73 -6.04 -10.59
N TYR A 56 -22.58 -6.67 -10.33
CA TYR A 56 -22.43 -7.74 -9.34
C TYR A 56 -21.68 -7.29 -8.09
N ARG A 57 -22.42 -6.76 -7.12
CA ARG A 57 -21.86 -6.22 -5.87
C ARG A 57 -21.19 -7.28 -5.00
N ASP A 58 -21.67 -8.52 -5.01
CA ASP A 58 -21.09 -9.61 -4.25
C ASP A 58 -19.68 -9.94 -4.75
N VAL A 59 -19.47 -10.00 -6.07
CA VAL A 59 -18.14 -10.18 -6.66
C VAL A 59 -17.25 -8.97 -6.38
N ARG A 60 -17.81 -7.75 -6.42
CA ARG A 60 -17.08 -6.52 -6.08
C ARG A 60 -16.51 -6.54 -4.67
N GLU A 61 -17.24 -7.11 -3.71
CA GLU A 61 -16.77 -7.30 -2.33
C GLU A 61 -15.64 -8.32 -2.25
N LEU A 62 -15.73 -9.44 -2.98
CA LEU A 62 -14.63 -10.41 -3.07
C LEU A 62 -13.33 -9.78 -3.58
N VAL A 63 -13.40 -8.96 -4.64
CA VAL A 63 -12.22 -8.22 -5.16
C VAL A 63 -11.69 -7.21 -4.14
N ALA A 64 -12.56 -6.58 -3.34
CA ALA A 64 -12.15 -5.65 -2.31
C ALA A 64 -11.34 -6.35 -1.20
N ASP A 65 -11.80 -7.53 -0.78
CA ASP A 65 -11.27 -8.29 0.35
C ASP A 65 -10.11 -9.24 -0.02
N ALA A 66 -9.90 -9.50 -1.32
CA ALA A 66 -8.82 -10.31 -1.86
C ALA A 66 -7.43 -9.87 -1.35
N LYS A 67 -6.59 -10.83 -0.99
CA LYS A 67 -5.24 -10.64 -0.43
C LYS A 67 -4.14 -11.30 -1.25
N SER A 68 -4.50 -12.22 -2.14
CA SER A 68 -3.57 -12.95 -3.00
C SER A 68 -3.96 -12.81 -4.48
N VAL A 69 -3.05 -13.16 -5.40
CA VAL A 69 -3.34 -13.23 -6.84
C VAL A 69 -4.43 -14.27 -7.14
N GLN A 70 -4.39 -15.40 -6.42
CA GLN A 70 -5.37 -16.46 -6.52
C GLN A 70 -6.78 -15.99 -6.13
N ASP A 71 -6.90 -15.19 -5.06
CA ASP A 71 -8.19 -14.64 -4.64
C ASP A 71 -8.81 -13.77 -5.74
N PHE A 72 -7.99 -13.00 -6.48
CA PHE A 72 -8.49 -12.23 -7.63
C PHE A 72 -8.92 -13.12 -8.78
N ARG A 73 -8.17 -14.20 -9.05
CA ARG A 73 -8.52 -15.17 -10.11
C ARG A 73 -9.88 -15.80 -9.84
N GLU A 74 -10.11 -16.27 -8.61
CA GLU A 74 -11.39 -16.84 -8.17
C GLU A 74 -12.53 -15.84 -8.29
N ALA A 75 -12.32 -14.57 -7.91
CA ALA A 75 -13.33 -13.53 -8.05
C ALA A 75 -13.67 -13.24 -9.53
N VAL A 76 -12.66 -13.21 -10.42
CA VAL A 76 -12.85 -12.99 -11.86
C VAL A 76 -13.53 -14.20 -12.53
N GLU A 77 -13.20 -15.43 -12.12
CA GLU A 77 -13.88 -16.63 -12.59
C GLU A 77 -15.34 -16.68 -12.12
N LYS A 78 -15.61 -16.31 -10.87
CA LYS A 78 -16.99 -16.16 -10.39
C LYS A 78 -17.74 -15.12 -11.22
N LEU A 79 -17.09 -14.00 -11.55
CA LEU A 79 -17.66 -12.97 -12.43
C LEU A 79 -18.04 -13.54 -13.80
N LYS A 80 -17.14 -14.31 -14.42
CA LYS A 80 -17.38 -14.97 -15.70
C LYS A 80 -18.61 -15.88 -15.62
N ASN A 81 -18.71 -16.70 -14.59
CA ASN A 81 -19.82 -17.65 -14.42
C ASN A 81 -21.18 -16.96 -14.25
N VAL A 82 -21.24 -15.83 -13.51
CA VAL A 82 -22.50 -15.07 -13.39
C VAL A 82 -22.85 -14.37 -14.70
N CYS A 83 -21.87 -13.80 -15.39
CA CYS A 83 -22.09 -13.10 -16.66
C CYS A 83 -22.50 -14.05 -17.80
N GLN A 84 -22.14 -15.33 -17.76
CA GLN A 84 -22.57 -16.31 -18.76
C GLN A 84 -24.09 -16.41 -18.88
N LYS A 85 -24.80 -16.38 -17.75
CA LYS A 85 -26.27 -16.39 -17.71
C LYS A 85 -26.85 -15.13 -18.35
N ASP A 86 -26.23 -13.98 -18.08
CA ASP A 86 -26.66 -12.70 -18.63
C ASP A 86 -26.35 -12.58 -20.13
N ILE A 87 -25.28 -13.21 -20.63
CA ILE A 87 -25.00 -13.33 -22.07
C ILE A 87 -26.10 -14.12 -22.79
N GLU A 88 -26.63 -15.18 -22.16
CA GLU A 88 -27.76 -15.93 -22.73
C GLU A 88 -29.02 -15.08 -22.76
N LEU A 89 -29.31 -14.37 -21.66
CA LEU A 89 -30.45 -13.46 -21.58
C LEU A 89 -30.34 -12.31 -22.59
N TYR A 90 -29.13 -11.81 -22.85
CA TYR A 90 -28.86 -10.75 -23.82
C TYR A 90 -29.26 -11.13 -25.24
N LYS A 91 -29.17 -12.41 -25.62
CA LYS A 91 -29.60 -12.88 -26.95
C LYS A 91 -31.12 -12.70 -27.15
N VAL A 92 -31.89 -12.73 -26.07
CA VAL A 92 -33.35 -12.59 -26.09
C VAL A 92 -33.75 -11.14 -25.84
N GLU A 93 -33.14 -10.48 -24.85
CA GLU A 93 -33.50 -9.11 -24.44
C GLU A 93 -32.27 -8.18 -24.32
N PRO A 94 -31.72 -7.67 -25.45
CA PRO A 94 -30.53 -6.80 -25.44
C PRO A 94 -30.71 -5.47 -24.70
N ALA A 95 -31.93 -4.93 -24.69
CA ALA A 95 -32.25 -3.62 -24.11
C ALA A 95 -32.06 -3.57 -22.60
N LEU A 96 -32.11 -4.72 -21.91
CA LEU A 96 -31.91 -4.81 -20.46
C LEU A 96 -30.46 -4.46 -20.06
N PHE A 97 -29.50 -4.71 -20.95
CA PHE A 97 -28.07 -4.62 -20.65
C PHE A 97 -27.36 -3.40 -21.23
N THR A 98 -28.03 -2.66 -22.12
CA THR A 98 -27.48 -1.47 -22.77
C THR A 98 -28.30 -0.24 -22.35
N THR A 99 -29.56 -0.19 -22.78
CA THR A 99 -30.46 0.96 -22.56
C THR A 99 -30.73 1.23 -21.08
N LYS A 100 -31.08 0.20 -20.28
CA LYS A 100 -31.35 0.40 -18.84
C LYS A 100 -30.11 0.84 -18.07
N LEU A 101 -28.93 0.38 -18.49
CA LEU A 101 -27.66 0.69 -17.84
C LEU A 101 -26.98 1.96 -18.38
N LYS A 102 -27.53 2.56 -19.45
CA LYS A 102 -27.00 3.75 -20.12
C LYS A 102 -25.52 3.60 -20.51
N ILE A 103 -25.15 2.41 -20.95
CA ILE A 103 -23.80 2.08 -21.44
C ILE A 103 -23.86 1.62 -22.90
N PRO A 104 -22.85 1.97 -23.73
CA PRO A 104 -22.86 1.68 -25.16
C PRO A 104 -22.71 0.18 -25.45
N LEU A 105 -21.98 -0.55 -24.61
CA LEU A 105 -21.74 -1.98 -24.74
C LEU A 105 -22.17 -2.71 -23.47
N PRO A 106 -22.58 -3.98 -23.57
CA PRO A 106 -22.86 -4.80 -22.40
C PRO A 106 -21.69 -4.80 -21.41
N TYR A 107 -22.00 -4.83 -20.11
CA TYR A 107 -21.03 -4.56 -19.06
C TYR A 107 -19.89 -5.59 -18.96
N TRP A 108 -20.04 -6.77 -19.57
CA TRP A 108 -19.02 -7.83 -19.62
C TRP A 108 -17.96 -7.62 -20.72
N LEU A 109 -18.16 -6.64 -21.61
CA LEU A 109 -17.17 -6.26 -22.60
C LEU A 109 -16.32 -5.09 -22.09
N CYS A 110 -15.02 -5.16 -22.33
CA CYS A 110 -14.10 -4.06 -22.10
C CYS A 110 -14.55 -2.85 -22.91
N GLN A 111 -14.80 -1.74 -22.24
CA GLN A 111 -15.20 -0.48 -22.86
C GLN A 111 -14.48 0.69 -22.17
N PRO A 112 -14.03 1.71 -22.92
CA PRO A 112 -13.41 2.88 -22.33
C PRO A 112 -14.36 3.60 -21.38
N TYR A 113 -13.86 3.97 -20.20
CA TYR A 113 -14.64 4.76 -19.25
C TYR A 113 -14.73 6.21 -19.72
N VAL A 114 -15.96 6.68 -19.91
CA VAL A 114 -16.27 8.10 -20.12
C VAL A 114 -16.77 8.67 -18.80
N ARG A 115 -16.04 9.66 -18.27
CA ARG A 115 -16.42 10.33 -17.04
C ARG A 115 -17.75 11.07 -17.26
N PRO A 116 -18.80 10.82 -16.46
CA PRO A 116 -20.05 11.56 -16.54
C PRO A 116 -19.82 13.07 -16.32
N ASN A 117 -20.63 13.90 -16.95
CA ASN A 117 -20.56 15.35 -16.76
C ASN A 117 -20.91 15.67 -15.29
N PRO A 118 -20.20 16.59 -14.62
CA PRO A 118 -20.58 17.06 -13.29
C PRO A 118 -22.08 17.38 -13.13
N SER A 119 -22.72 17.96 -14.15
CA SER A 119 -24.16 18.27 -14.15
C SER A 119 -25.05 17.02 -14.04
N ASP A 120 -24.58 15.85 -14.48
CA ASP A 120 -25.33 14.58 -14.36
C ASP A 120 -25.39 14.08 -12.91
N ASN A 121 -24.64 14.69 -11.98
CA ASN A 121 -24.77 14.38 -10.55
C ASN A 121 -25.98 15.02 -9.89
N ASP A 122 -26.63 16.00 -10.54
CA ASP A 122 -27.83 16.67 -10.00
C ASP A 122 -29.10 15.85 -10.22
N ASN A 123 -28.99 14.65 -10.82
CA ASN A 123 -30.09 13.71 -10.93
C ASN A 123 -30.64 13.37 -9.52
N ALA A 124 -31.91 13.72 -9.30
CA ALA A 124 -32.64 13.52 -8.04
C ALA A 124 -32.54 12.08 -7.53
N GLU A 125 -32.69 11.09 -8.42
CA GLU A 125 -32.62 9.66 -8.08
C GLU A 125 -31.25 9.27 -7.50
N ARG A 126 -30.18 9.85 -8.06
CA ARG A 126 -28.80 9.60 -7.61
C ARG A 126 -28.50 10.30 -6.28
N LYS A 127 -29.14 11.45 -6.04
CA LYS A 127 -29.07 12.19 -4.77
C LYS A 127 -29.81 11.44 -3.65
N GLU A 128 -31.01 10.93 -3.94
CA GLU A 128 -31.80 10.11 -3.03
C GLU A 128 -31.07 8.81 -2.67
N LEU A 129 -30.51 8.11 -3.65
CA LEU A 129 -29.73 6.90 -3.39
C LEU A 129 -28.53 7.19 -2.48
N ARG A 130 -27.82 8.30 -2.69
CA ARG A 130 -26.71 8.73 -1.81
C ARG A 130 -27.21 9.03 -0.39
N GLN A 131 -28.34 9.72 -0.25
CA GLN A 131 -28.96 10.00 1.05
C GLN A 131 -29.34 8.70 1.78
N HIS A 132 -30.01 7.77 1.10
CA HIS A 132 -30.40 6.47 1.67
C HIS A 132 -29.19 5.66 2.14
N VAL A 133 -28.12 5.58 1.32
CA VAL A 133 -26.88 4.89 1.69
C VAL A 133 -26.21 5.56 2.90
N ASN A 134 -26.18 6.89 2.94
CA ASN A 134 -25.63 7.64 4.07
C ASN A 134 -26.46 7.43 5.34
N GLN A 135 -27.79 7.36 5.22
CA GLN A 135 -28.71 7.12 6.34
C GLN A 135 -28.53 5.71 6.90
N LYS A 136 -28.52 4.67 6.06
CA LYS A 136 -28.18 3.29 6.49
C LYS A 136 -26.82 3.20 7.17
N ARG A 137 -25.83 3.97 6.70
CA ARG A 137 -24.51 4.02 7.33
C ARG A 137 -24.55 4.70 8.69
N ALA A 138 -25.35 5.75 8.84
CA ALA A 138 -25.56 6.43 10.12
C ALA A 138 -26.28 5.52 11.12
N GLU A 139 -27.32 4.80 10.69
CA GLU A 139 -28.05 3.82 11.51
C GLU A 139 -27.12 2.71 12.03
N LYS A 140 -26.34 2.08 11.15
CA LYS A 140 -25.33 1.08 11.55
C LYS A 140 -24.29 1.63 12.53
N MET A 141 -24.02 2.93 12.48
CA MET A 141 -23.07 3.57 13.39
C MET A 141 -23.72 3.86 14.75
N GLN A 142 -25.01 4.21 14.78
CA GLN A 142 -25.78 4.37 16.01
C GLN A 142 -25.95 3.05 16.77
N THR A 143 -26.19 1.93 16.07
CA THR A 143 -26.33 0.61 16.74
C THR A 143 -25.06 0.21 17.49
N VAL A 144 -23.88 0.42 16.90
CA VAL A 144 -22.59 0.12 17.56
C VAL A 144 -22.27 1.12 18.67
N SER A 145 -22.69 2.39 18.52
CA SER A 145 -22.48 3.40 19.56
C SER A 145 -23.25 3.12 20.85
N ARG A 146 -24.39 2.42 20.80
CA ARG A 146 -25.22 2.12 21.99
C ARG A 146 -24.55 1.14 22.97
N GLY A 147 -23.65 0.29 22.49
CA GLY A 147 -22.96 -0.71 23.32
C GLY A 147 -21.54 -0.33 23.79
N ASP A 148 -20.97 0.76 23.27
CA ASP A 148 -19.55 1.09 23.43
C ASP A 148 -19.40 2.59 23.81
N VAL A 149 -19.82 2.91 25.04
CA VAL A 149 -19.86 4.28 25.58
C VAL A 149 -18.44 4.87 25.65
N GLY A 150 -18.24 6.04 25.07
CA GLY A 150 -16.96 6.77 25.13
C GLY A 150 -15.95 6.46 24.02
N LEU A 151 -16.29 5.62 23.02
CA LEU A 151 -15.46 5.46 21.83
C LEU A 151 -15.65 6.60 20.83
N SER A 152 -14.56 7.04 20.20
CA SER A 152 -14.64 8.01 19.10
C SER A 152 -15.23 7.39 17.84
N ASN A 153 -15.81 8.23 16.98
CA ASN A 153 -16.35 7.84 15.68
C ASN A 153 -15.39 6.99 14.82
N ASN A 154 -14.09 7.25 14.90
CA ASN A 154 -13.08 6.48 14.18
C ASN A 154 -12.85 5.08 14.79
N LYS A 155 -12.97 4.93 16.11
CA LYS A 155 -12.88 3.63 16.79
C LYS A 155 -14.12 2.78 16.50
N LEU A 156 -15.32 3.37 16.52
CA LEU A 156 -16.57 2.70 16.14
C LEU A 156 -16.52 2.19 14.68
N LYS A 157 -16.05 3.03 13.73
CA LYS A 157 -15.83 2.61 12.34
C LYS A 157 -14.83 1.45 12.20
N LYS A 158 -13.79 1.41 13.02
CA LYS A 158 -12.82 0.30 13.05
C LYS A 158 -13.43 -0.98 13.64
N ARG A 159 -14.29 -0.86 14.65
CA ARG A 159 -15.03 -1.99 15.24
C ARG A 159 -16.02 -2.60 14.25
N LEU A 160 -16.75 -1.77 13.50
CA LEU A 160 -17.66 -2.22 12.44
C LEU A 160 -16.97 -3.10 11.38
N LYS A 161 -15.71 -2.80 11.07
CA LYS A 161 -14.89 -3.58 10.13
C LYS A 161 -14.21 -4.80 10.77
N ASN A 162 -13.93 -4.73 12.06
CA ASN A 162 -13.28 -5.79 12.82
C ASN A 162 -13.92 -5.87 14.22
N PRO A 163 -14.96 -6.71 14.39
CA PRO A 163 -15.72 -6.81 15.65
C PRO A 163 -14.85 -7.14 16.88
N TYR A 164 -13.76 -7.87 16.68
CA TYR A 164 -12.85 -8.28 17.75
C TYR A 164 -11.76 -7.24 18.09
N LYS A 165 -11.76 -6.07 17.43
CA LYS A 165 -10.74 -5.05 17.67
C LYS A 165 -10.90 -4.39 19.05
N ASN A 166 -9.97 -4.66 19.96
CA ASN A 166 -9.96 -4.07 21.29
C ASN A 166 -9.37 -2.64 21.29
N PHE A 167 -10.05 -1.69 21.96
CA PHE A 167 -9.61 -0.30 22.11
C PHE A 167 -9.17 0.08 23.54
N ASN A 168 -9.19 -0.89 24.47
CA ASN A 168 -8.79 -0.68 25.85
C ASN A 168 -7.28 -0.38 25.92
N PRO A 169 -6.86 0.83 26.37
CA PRO A 169 -5.45 1.19 26.46
C PRO A 169 -4.64 0.25 27.38
N ARG A 170 -5.28 -0.34 28.39
CA ARG A 170 -4.64 -1.25 29.35
C ARG A 170 -4.27 -2.60 28.73
N GLN A 171 -4.97 -3.00 27.67
CA GLN A 171 -4.72 -4.25 26.94
C GLN A 171 -3.89 -4.02 25.67
N LYS A 172 -3.37 -2.80 25.47
CA LYS A 172 -2.45 -2.51 24.37
C LYS A 172 -1.10 -3.17 24.66
N HIS A 173 -0.60 -3.94 23.70
CA HIS A 173 0.72 -4.56 23.78
C HIS A 173 1.77 -3.51 24.17
N ARG A 174 2.45 -3.72 25.31
CA ARG A 174 3.57 -2.88 25.74
C ARG A 174 4.79 -3.35 24.98
N PHE A 175 5.35 -2.48 24.17
CA PHE A 175 6.60 -2.77 23.47
C PHE A 175 7.76 -2.61 24.45
N GLU A 176 8.67 -3.57 24.46
CA GLU A 176 9.94 -3.40 25.15
C GLU A 176 10.71 -2.23 24.55
N THR A 177 11.41 -1.49 25.40
CA THR A 177 12.18 -0.31 24.99
C THR A 177 13.53 -0.71 24.42
N CYS A 178 14.06 0.15 23.54
CA CYS A 178 15.42 0.07 23.04
C CYS A 178 16.41 0.21 24.20
N THR A 179 17.54 -0.49 24.11
CA THR A 179 18.59 -0.41 25.14
C THR A 179 19.28 0.96 25.18
N LEU A 180 19.24 1.72 24.07
CA LEU A 180 19.93 3.02 23.94
C LEU A 180 19.00 4.24 24.02
N CYS A 181 17.67 4.08 23.98
CA CYS A 181 16.75 5.20 24.06
C CYS A 181 15.33 4.77 24.47
N PRO A 182 14.43 5.71 24.80
CA PRO A 182 13.04 5.41 25.20
C PRO A 182 12.15 4.85 24.08
N ASN A 183 12.63 4.81 22.83
CA ASN A 183 11.84 4.30 21.71
C ASN A 183 11.66 2.78 21.81
N PRO A 184 10.54 2.22 21.33
CA PRO A 184 10.31 0.78 21.33
C PRO A 184 11.35 0.04 20.46
N LYS A 185 11.83 -1.11 20.95
CA LYS A 185 12.75 -1.98 20.21
C LYS A 185 12.04 -2.62 19.02
N GLY A 186 12.78 -2.88 17.94
CA GLY A 186 12.25 -3.65 16.82
C GLY A 186 11.99 -5.09 17.26
N LEU A 187 10.77 -5.60 17.02
CA LEU A 187 10.37 -6.96 17.44
C LEU A 187 11.30 -8.07 16.93
N LYS A 188 11.92 -7.87 15.75
CA LYS A 188 12.85 -8.80 15.12
C LYS A 188 14.30 -8.28 15.10
N CYS A 189 14.59 -7.20 15.83
CA CYS A 189 15.92 -6.59 15.84
C CYS A 189 16.90 -7.46 16.63
N GLU A 190 17.92 -7.98 15.96
CA GLU A 190 18.99 -8.80 16.57
C GLU A 190 19.74 -8.05 17.67
N TYR A 191 19.81 -6.72 17.58
CA TYR A 191 20.54 -5.88 18.54
C TYR A 191 19.67 -5.33 19.68
N ASN A 192 18.38 -5.69 19.75
CA ASN A 192 17.42 -5.13 20.71
C ASN A 192 17.31 -3.58 20.67
N LEU A 193 17.61 -2.98 19.52
CA LEU A 193 17.55 -1.54 19.30
C LEU A 193 16.27 -1.12 18.57
N CYS A 194 15.87 0.15 18.70
CA CYS A 194 14.89 0.76 17.81
C CYS A 194 15.49 0.96 16.41
N LYS A 195 14.67 1.24 15.39
CA LYS A 195 15.14 1.43 14.01
C LYS A 195 16.22 2.51 13.88
N GLY A 196 16.11 3.61 14.64
CA GLY A 196 17.07 4.72 14.64
C GLY A 196 18.43 4.30 15.20
N CYS A 197 18.47 3.85 16.46
CA CYS A 197 19.69 3.39 17.11
C CYS A 197 20.32 2.20 16.37
N CYS A 198 19.50 1.27 15.86
CA CYS A 198 19.95 0.15 15.06
C CYS A 198 20.64 0.61 13.76
N ARG A 199 20.09 1.63 13.08
CA ARG A 199 20.73 2.22 11.90
C ARG A 199 22.09 2.79 12.26
N THR A 200 22.21 3.55 13.34
CA THR A 200 23.49 4.12 13.77
C THR A 200 24.51 3.02 14.06
N LYS A 201 24.13 2.02 14.86
CA LYS A 201 24.99 0.87 15.18
C LYS A 201 25.46 0.11 13.94
N THR A 202 24.53 -0.29 13.07
CA THR A 202 24.84 -0.98 11.79
C THR A 202 25.62 -0.12 10.80
N THR A 203 25.71 1.20 11.02
CA THR A 203 26.56 2.09 10.22
C THR A 203 27.97 2.16 10.76
N ILE A 204 28.12 2.34 12.07
CA ILE A 204 29.43 2.43 12.74
C ILE A 204 30.15 1.09 12.70
N ASP A 205 29.45 0.03 13.09
CA ASP A 205 30.03 -1.31 13.24
C ASP A 205 30.06 -2.10 11.92
N TRP A 206 29.58 -1.51 10.81
CA TRP A 206 29.43 -2.17 9.51
C TRP A 206 28.62 -3.49 9.53
N LEU A 207 27.74 -3.65 10.50
CA LEU A 207 26.92 -4.84 10.68
C LEU A 207 25.60 -4.77 9.87
N SER A 208 25.01 -5.94 9.58
CA SER A 208 23.66 -6.05 9.00
C SER A 208 22.61 -6.34 10.06
N CYS A 209 21.34 -5.97 9.84
CA CYS A 209 20.24 -6.34 10.72
C CYS A 209 19.07 -6.86 9.91
N ALA A 210 18.72 -8.15 10.04
CA ALA A 210 17.59 -8.74 9.34
C ALA A 210 16.26 -8.13 9.82
N GLY A 211 16.13 -7.85 11.12
CA GLY A 211 14.92 -7.27 11.71
C GLY A 211 14.48 -5.93 11.14
N HIS A 212 15.44 -5.07 10.78
CA HIS A 212 15.19 -3.75 10.18
C HIS A 212 15.56 -3.67 8.69
N ASN A 213 15.97 -4.79 8.08
CA ASN A 213 16.43 -4.89 6.71
C ASN A 213 17.61 -3.94 6.37
N PHE A 214 18.53 -3.74 7.32
CA PHE A 214 19.79 -3.06 7.02
C PHE A 214 20.76 -4.08 6.44
N LYS A 215 21.11 -3.90 5.17
CA LYS A 215 22.08 -4.75 4.46
C LYS A 215 23.37 -3.98 4.30
N ARG A 216 24.43 -4.41 4.97
CA ARG A 216 25.80 -3.96 4.73
C ARG A 216 26.50 -5.08 3.98
N LYS A 217 27.01 -4.78 2.79
CA LYS A 217 27.86 -5.71 2.04
C LYS A 217 29.28 -5.50 2.55
N PHE A 218 29.87 -6.53 3.14
CA PHE A 218 31.32 -6.59 3.24
C PHE A 218 31.84 -6.82 1.81
N ASN A 219 32.68 -5.91 1.29
CA ASN A 219 33.56 -6.28 0.19
C ASN A 219 34.57 -7.27 0.78
N VAL A 220 34.27 -8.56 0.69
CA VAL A 220 35.31 -9.59 0.89
C VAL A 220 36.08 -9.67 -0.42
N GLU A 221 36.93 -8.68 -0.66
CA GLU A 221 38.10 -8.91 -1.51
C GLU A 221 39.02 -9.79 -0.67
N LYS A 222 39.22 -11.03 -1.12
CA LYS A 222 40.26 -11.92 -0.60
C LYS A 222 41.60 -11.27 -0.94
N GLU A 223 42.14 -10.46 -0.04
CA GLU A 223 43.56 -10.15 -0.04
C GLU A 223 44.12 -10.54 1.31
N THR A 224 44.92 -11.62 1.29
CA THR A 224 45.88 -11.93 2.33
C THR A 224 46.88 -10.78 2.40
N VAL A 225 46.65 -9.82 3.28
CA VAL A 225 47.62 -8.74 3.53
C VAL A 225 48.40 -9.06 4.80
N ASP A 226 49.71 -9.11 4.60
CA ASP A 226 50.76 -9.42 5.56
C ASP A 226 50.78 -8.40 6.73
N ILE A 227 50.95 -8.90 7.95
CA ILE A 227 50.72 -8.18 9.22
C ILE A 227 51.87 -7.19 9.56
N SER A 228 52.91 -7.11 8.73
CA SER A 228 54.12 -6.34 9.05
C SER A 228 54.06 -4.83 8.75
N THR A 229 53.09 -4.35 7.96
CA THR A 229 53.03 -2.94 7.52
C THR A 229 52.07 -2.05 8.33
N TYR A 230 51.27 -2.61 9.25
CA TYR A 230 50.23 -1.83 9.95
C TYR A 230 50.76 -1.04 11.16
N ALA A 231 51.94 -1.38 11.70
CA ALA A 231 52.50 -0.73 12.88
C ALA A 231 52.92 0.73 12.62
N THR A 232 53.45 1.03 11.44
CA THR A 232 53.94 2.39 11.10
C THR A 232 52.82 3.40 10.81
N SER A 233 51.65 2.96 10.37
CA SER A 233 50.55 3.85 9.98
C SER A 233 49.72 4.43 11.14
N VAL A 234 49.85 3.85 12.35
CA VAL A 234 49.12 4.27 13.55
C VAL A 234 49.86 5.38 14.30
N GLU A 235 51.19 5.41 14.21
CA GLU A 235 52.03 6.43 14.85
C GLU A 235 51.99 7.76 14.08
N ASP A 236 52.00 7.74 12.74
CA ASP A 236 51.92 8.96 11.93
C ASP A 236 50.56 9.69 12.06
N LYS A 237 49.46 8.94 12.27
CA LYS A 237 48.13 9.54 12.45
C LYS A 237 47.92 10.14 13.85
N LYS A 238 48.67 9.73 14.86
CA LYS A 238 48.64 10.36 16.19
C LYS A 238 49.31 11.74 16.16
N LEU A 239 50.44 11.89 15.47
CA LEU A 239 51.12 13.18 15.32
C LEU A 239 50.26 14.23 14.60
N CYS A 240 49.55 13.86 13.54
CA CYS A 240 48.69 14.83 12.83
C CYS A 240 47.48 15.32 13.63
N VAL A 241 46.98 14.53 14.60
CA VAL A 241 45.81 14.92 15.42
C VAL A 241 46.22 15.83 16.59
N GLU A 242 47.45 15.69 17.11
CA GLU A 242 47.97 16.57 18.16
C GLU A 242 48.32 17.97 17.65
N ASP A 243 48.90 18.08 16.44
CA ASP A 243 49.20 19.39 15.81
C ASP A 243 47.95 20.17 15.41
N ALA A 244 46.88 19.47 15.01
CA ALA A 244 45.59 20.07 14.69
C ALA A 244 44.84 20.60 15.94
N ASN A 245 45.07 20.00 17.12
CA ASN A 245 44.50 20.49 18.37
C ASN A 245 45.29 21.66 18.95
N ARG A 246 46.61 21.70 18.76
CA ARG A 246 47.48 22.79 19.25
C ARG A 246 47.25 24.10 18.49
N SER A 247 46.99 24.03 17.19
CA SER A 247 46.65 25.17 16.32
C SER A 247 45.25 25.76 16.63
N ARG A 248 44.31 24.92 17.10
CA ARG A 248 42.94 25.33 17.45
C ARG A 248 42.81 25.97 18.83
N LEU A 249 43.72 25.66 19.75
CA LEU A 249 43.82 26.32 21.07
C LEU A 249 44.41 27.74 20.97
N HIS A 250 45.33 27.98 20.04
CA HIS A 250 45.86 29.34 19.80
C HIS A 250 44.80 30.29 19.22
N SER A 251 43.89 29.80 18.35
CA SER A 251 42.82 30.65 17.79
C SER A 251 41.72 31.05 18.78
N LEU A 252 41.64 30.40 19.94
CA LEU A 252 40.64 30.70 20.97
C LEU A 252 41.14 31.70 22.03
N CYS A 253 42.46 31.89 22.16
CA CYS A 253 43.04 32.90 23.06
C CYS A 253 43.04 34.31 22.46
N ASP A 254 43.01 34.45 21.12
CA ASP A 254 43.04 35.75 20.43
C ASP A 254 41.65 36.42 20.29
N MET A 255 40.56 35.75 20.70
CA MET A 255 39.19 36.29 20.64
C MET A 255 38.69 36.92 21.95
N GLU A 256 39.41 36.77 23.06
CA GLU A 256 39.03 37.36 24.36
C GLU A 256 39.67 38.74 24.64
N SER A 257 40.43 39.32 23.72
CA SER A 257 41.14 40.61 23.90
C SER A 257 40.54 41.81 23.16
N LEU A 258 39.34 41.68 22.57
CA LEU A 258 38.68 42.73 21.77
C LEU A 258 37.29 43.14 22.27
N VAL A 259 37.05 42.98 23.58
CA VAL A 259 35.91 43.61 24.27
C VAL A 259 36.42 44.31 25.54
N LEU A 260 36.99 45.49 25.33
CA LEU A 260 37.07 46.57 26.31
C LEU A 260 36.59 47.85 25.62
#